data_AF-A0A9W8MJN4-F1
#
_entry.id   AF-A0A9W8MJN4-F1
#
_cell.length_a   1.000
_cell.length_b   1.000
_cell.length_c   1.000
_cell.angle_alpha   90.00
_cell.angle_beta   90.00
_cell.angle_gamma   90.00
#
_symmetry.space_group_name_H-M   'P 1'
#
loop_
_entity.id
_entity.type
_entity.pdbx_description
1 polymer ?
#
loop_
_entity_poly.entity_id
_entity_poly.type
_entity_poly.pdbx_seq_one_letter_code
_entity_poly.pdbx_strand_id
1 'polypeptide(L)'
;MVDGSCAKFNNATLRLWKGKITPVVYAWETNDPDSPWRAEARLLQGDVVVRKFTQSSADRKQVAKDIAADNAWTWLCTQYPTYDLINV
;
A
#
# COMPACT_ATOMS: atom_id res chain seq x y z
N MET A 1 -11.97 15.46 6.21
CA MET A 1 -11.82 14.28 5.34
C MET A 1 -10.36 13.86 5.44
N VAL A 2 -10.07 12.78 6.16
CA VAL A 2 -8.70 12.29 6.33
C VAL A 2 -8.53 11.15 5.33
N ASP A 3 -7.91 11.43 4.19
CA ASP A 3 -7.58 10.42 3.20
C ASP A 3 -6.56 9.44 3.81
N GLY A 4 -7.03 8.24 4.20
CA GLY A 4 -6.22 7.21 4.85
C GLY A 4 -5.08 6.71 3.94
N SER A 5 -4.05 6.07 4.52
CA SER A 5 -2.83 5.65 3.79
C SER A 5 -3.12 4.80 2.55
N CYS A 6 -4.18 3.97 2.61
CA CYS A 6 -4.65 3.20 1.45
C CYS A 6 -5.13 4.10 0.29
N ALA A 7 -5.81 5.21 0.58
CA ALA A 7 -6.29 6.17 -0.42
C ALA A 7 -5.12 6.90 -1.08
N LYS A 8 -4.14 7.38 -0.29
CA LYS A 8 -2.91 8.01 -0.81
C LYS A 8 -2.16 7.07 -1.75
N PHE A 9 -1.96 5.82 -1.32
CA PHE A 9 -1.34 4.80 -2.16
C PHE A 9 -2.14 4.59 -3.45
N ASN A 10 -3.46 4.49 -3.36
CA ASN A 10 -4.32 4.33 -4.52
C ASN A 10 -4.21 5.49 -5.51
N ASN A 11 -4.35 6.72 -5.03
CA ASN A 11 -4.33 7.92 -5.87
C ASN A 11 -2.96 8.13 -6.51
N ALA A 12 -1.88 7.82 -5.79
CA ALA A 12 -0.52 7.87 -6.35
C ALA A 12 -0.35 6.91 -7.53
N THR A 13 -0.80 5.65 -7.40
CA THR A 13 -0.73 4.70 -8.51
C THR A 13 -1.62 5.09 -9.69
N LEU A 14 -2.82 5.61 -9.44
CA LEU A 14 -3.71 6.11 -10.48
C LEU A 14 -3.06 7.25 -11.27
N ARG A 15 -2.36 8.17 -10.58
CA ARG A 15 -1.66 9.29 -11.22
C ARG A 15 -0.49 8.84 -12.07
N LEU A 16 0.29 7.86 -11.61
CA LEU A 16 1.46 7.34 -12.34
C LEU A 16 1.07 6.51 -13.56
N TRP A 17 0.10 5.61 -13.43
CA TRP A 17 -0.18 4.58 -14.43
C TRP A 17 -1.55 4.68 -15.09
N LYS A 18 -2.38 5.67 -14.72
CA LYS A 18 -3.72 5.91 -15.29
C LYS A 18 -4.57 4.64 -15.31
N GLY A 19 -4.52 3.87 -14.23
CA GLY A 19 -5.30 2.64 -14.04
C GLY A 19 -4.72 1.37 -14.68
N LYS A 20 -3.54 1.44 -15.35
CA LYS A 20 -2.87 0.25 -15.90
C LYS A 20 -2.30 -0.68 -14.82
N ILE A 21 -1.93 -0.10 -13.68
CA ILE A 21 -1.42 -0.81 -12.52
C ILE A 21 -2.44 -0.63 -11.38
N THR A 22 -2.84 -1.74 -10.78
CA THR A 22 -3.79 -1.78 -9.68
C THR A 22 -3.06 -1.91 -8.34
N PRO A 23 -3.22 -0.96 -7.41
CA PRO A 23 -2.74 -1.08 -6.04
C PRO A 23 -3.66 -2.01 -5.24
N VAL A 24 -3.10 -2.94 -4.49
CA VAL A 24 -3.89 -3.77 -3.56
C VAL A 24 -3.13 -3.88 -2.24
N VAL A 25 -3.87 -3.86 -1.12
CA VAL A 25 -3.32 -4.15 0.21
C VAL A 25 -4.00 -5.40 0.74
N TYR A 26 -3.26 -6.51 0.74
CA TYR A 26 -3.72 -7.76 1.34
C TYR A 26 -3.48 -7.71 2.84
N ALA A 27 -4.41 -8.24 3.62
CA ALA A 27 -4.24 -8.43 5.05
C ALA A 27 -4.80 -9.79 5.45
N TRP A 28 -4.07 -10.50 6.30
CA TRP A 28 -4.42 -11.81 6.81
C TRP A 28 -4.05 -11.93 8.28
N GLU A 29 -4.79 -12.80 8.97
CA GLU A 29 -4.55 -13.10 10.37
C GLU A 29 -3.47 -14.18 10.49
N THR A 30 -2.73 -14.15 11.59
CA THR A 30 -1.63 -15.05 11.93
C THR A 30 -1.73 -15.45 13.39
N ASN A 31 -0.98 -16.49 13.77
CA ASN A 31 -0.97 -17.01 15.15
C ASN A 31 -0.04 -16.23 16.09
N ASP A 32 0.41 -15.04 15.69
CA ASP A 32 1.24 -14.16 16.51
C ASP A 32 0.34 -13.37 17.48
N PRO A 33 0.34 -13.65 18.79
CA PRO A 33 -0.58 -13.03 19.74
C PRO A 33 -0.30 -11.53 19.94
N ASP A 34 0.94 -11.08 19.74
CA ASP A 34 1.34 -9.68 19.91
C ASP A 34 1.05 -8.86 18.66
N SER A 35 1.01 -9.49 17.49
CA SER A 35 0.74 -8.86 16.20
C SER A 35 -0.02 -9.79 15.25
N PRO A 36 -1.29 -10.10 15.56
CA PRO A 36 -2.07 -11.11 14.84
C PRO A 36 -2.31 -10.73 13.39
N TRP A 37 -2.33 -9.45 13.04
CA TRP A 37 -2.60 -9.02 11.67
C TRP A 37 -1.31 -8.74 10.92
N ARG A 38 -1.13 -9.41 9.78
CA ARG A 38 -0.11 -9.08 8.77
C ARG A 38 -0.76 -8.39 7.58
N ALA A 39 -0.03 -7.49 6.94
CA ALA A 39 -0.46 -6.89 5.68
C ALA A 39 0.69 -6.70 4.69
N GLU A 40 0.37 -6.70 3.40
CA GLU A 40 1.32 -6.50 2.31
C GLU A 40 0.66 -5.70 1.19
N ALA A 41 1.25 -4.56 0.86
CA ALA A 41 0.88 -3.81 -0.34
C ALA A 41 1.50 -4.47 -1.58
N ARG A 42 0.79 -4.42 -2.69
CA ARG A 42 1.21 -4.94 -4.00
C ARG A 42 0.79 -4.01 -5.12
N LEU A 43 1.55 -4.04 -6.21
CA LEU A 43 1.16 -3.50 -7.51
C LEU A 43 0.87 -4.67 -8.44
N LEU A 44 -0.27 -4.61 -9.12
CA LEU A 44 -0.72 -5.64 -10.04
C LEU A 44 -0.90 -5.06 -11.45
N GLN A 45 -0.64 -5.87 -12.47
CA GLN A 45 -1.00 -5.58 -13.86
C GLN A 45 -1.89 -6.72 -14.35
N GLY A 46 -3.21 -6.52 -14.32
CA GLY A 46 -4.16 -7.64 -14.39
C GLY A 46 -3.93 -8.58 -13.20
N ASP A 47 -3.78 -9.87 -13.45
CA ASP A 47 -3.53 -10.88 -12.40
C ASP A 47 -2.04 -11.04 -12.04
N VAL A 48 -1.15 -10.33 -12.73
CA VAL A 48 0.29 -10.44 -12.50
C VAL A 48 0.72 -9.48 -11.39
N VAL A 49 1.33 -10.01 -10.33
CA VAL A 49 1.97 -9.20 -9.30
C VAL A 49 3.28 -8.64 -9.85
N VAL A 50 3.31 -7.35 -10.17
CA VAL A 50 4.51 -6.68 -10.68
C VAL A 50 5.44 -6.23 -9.55
N ARG A 51 4.90 -5.97 -8.36
CA ARG A 51 5.69 -5.62 -7.18
C ARG A 51 5.00 -6.01 -5.88
N LYS A 52 5.80 -6.48 -4.91
CA LYS A 52 5.43 -6.61 -3.50
C LYS A 52 6.24 -5.63 -2.67
N PHE A 53 5.62 -5.07 -1.65
CA PHE A 53 6.30 -4.23 -0.66
C PHE A 53 6.55 -5.00 0.63
N THR A 54 7.37 -4.45 1.52
CA THR A 54 7.67 -5.05 2.82
C THR A 54 6.38 -5.29 3.61
N GLN A 55 6.27 -6.47 4.20
CA GLN A 55 5.12 -6.81 5.04
C GLN A 55 5.15 -6.04 6.35
N SER A 56 3.98 -5.65 6.82
CA SER A 56 3.77 -5.03 8.13
C SER A 56 3.01 -5.98 9.05
N SER A 57 3.06 -5.69 10.36
CA SER A 57 2.26 -6.38 11.37
C SER A 57 1.70 -5.41 12.39
N ALA A 58 0.54 -5.73 12.95
CA ALA A 58 -0.07 -4.95 14.02
C ALA A 58 -1.09 -5.76 14.84
N ASP A 59 -1.46 -5.21 15.98
CA ASP A 59 -2.57 -5.65 16.84
C ASP A 59 -3.94 -5.56 16.14
N ARG A 60 -4.08 -4.60 15.22
CA ARG A 60 -5.33 -4.32 14.50
C ARG A 60 -5.12 -4.40 12.99
N LYS A 61 -6.06 -5.06 12.30
CA LYS A 61 -6.09 -5.22 10.84
C LYS A 61 -5.87 -3.91 10.09
N GLN A 62 -6.59 -2.85 10.48
CA GLN A 62 -6.53 -1.56 9.80
C GLN A 62 -5.15 -0.91 9.96
N VAL A 63 -4.53 -1.02 11.14
CA VAL A 63 -3.18 -0.49 11.39
C VAL A 63 -2.14 -1.21 10.53
N ALA A 64 -2.20 -2.55 10.44
CA ALA A 64 -1.30 -3.30 9.56
C ALA A 64 -1.45 -2.82 8.10
N LYS A 65 -2.68 -2.68 7.60
CA LYS A 65 -2.95 -2.18 6.25
C LYS A 65 -2.39 -0.77 6.03
N ASP A 66 -2.58 0.13 6.99
CA ASP A 66 -2.14 1.51 6.87
C ASP A 66 -0.61 1.61 6.83
N ILE A 67 0.10 0.82 7.65
CA ILE A 67 1.58 0.74 7.60
C ILE A 67 2.03 0.19 6.24
N ALA A 68 1.41 -0.88 5.74
CA ALA A 68 1.77 -1.45 4.44
C ALA A 68 1.54 -0.46 3.29
N ALA A 69 0.42 0.26 3.31
CA ALA A 69 0.09 1.26 2.31
C ALA A 69 1.03 2.48 2.36
N ASP A 70 1.35 2.96 3.57
CA ASP A 70 2.25 4.11 3.77
C ASP A 70 3.68 3.82 3.32
N ASN A 71 4.19 2.62 3.63
CA ASN A 71 5.48 2.15 3.13
C ASN A 71 5.52 2.11 1.59
N ALA A 72 4.45 1.59 0.97
CA ALA A 72 4.35 1.52 -0.48
C ALA A 72 4.26 2.92 -1.12
N TRP A 73 3.47 3.82 -0.55
CA TRP A 73 3.36 5.20 -1.00
C TRP A 73 4.68 5.96 -0.86
N THR A 74 5.37 5.86 0.27
CA THR A 74 6.68 6.49 0.49
C THR A 74 7.70 5.99 -0.53
N TRP A 75 7.68 4.69 -0.83
CA TRP A 75 8.51 4.12 -1.90
C TRP A 75 8.19 4.73 -3.27
N LEU A 76 6.90 4.88 -3.62
CA LEU A 76 6.49 5.53 -4.88
C LEU A 76 6.99 6.98 -4.95
N CYS A 77 6.82 7.76 -3.88
CA CYS A 77 7.33 9.13 -3.80
C CYS A 77 8.85 9.19 -4.02
N THR A 78 9.58 8.21 -3.47
CA THR A 78 11.04 8.14 -3.63
C THR A 78 11.46 7.78 -5.05
N GLN A 79 10.71 6.88 -5.73
CA GLN A 79 11.04 6.48 -7.10
C GLN A 79 10.62 7.48 -8.17
N TYR A 80 9.55 8.23 -7.92
CA TYR A 80 8.95 9.15 -8.87
C TYR A 80 8.95 10.59 -8.33
N PRO A 81 10.12 11.16 -7.99
CA PRO A 81 10.21 12.46 -7.31
C PRO A 81 9.72 13.63 -8.19
N THR A 82 9.65 13.45 -9.51
CA THR A 82 9.15 14.46 -10.45
C THR A 82 7.62 14.50 -10.54
N TYR A 83 6.92 13.53 -9.93
CA TYR A 83 5.46 13.50 -9.87
C TYR A 83 5.01 14.04 -8.51
N ASP A 84 4.07 14.98 -8.50
CA ASP A 84 3.40 15.36 -7.26
C ASP A 84 2.45 14.24 -6.82
N LEU A 85 2.95 13.42 -5.90
CA LEU A 85 2.24 12.32 -5.24
C LEU A 85 2.00 12.61 -3.75
N ILE A 86 2.32 13.81 -3.29
CA ILE A 86 2.17 14.21 -1.88
C ILE A 86 0.80 14.86 -1.65
N ASN A 87 0.27 15.54 -2.67
CA ASN A 87 -1.02 16.23 -2.62
C ASN A 87 -2.17 15.42 -3.27
N VAL A 88 -2.10 14.09 -3.24
CA VAL A 88 -3.12 13.19 -3.82
C VAL A 88 -4.01 12.53 -2.77
#